data_AF-A0A1I3A2S0-F1
#
_entry.id   AF-A0A1I3A2S0-F1
#
_cell.length_a   1.000
_cell.length_b   1.000
_cell.length_c   1.000
_cell.angle_alpha   90.00
_cell.angle_beta   90.00
_cell.angle_gamma   90.00
#
_symmetry.space_group_name_H-M   'P 1'
#
loop_
_entity.id
_entity.type
_entity.pdbx_description
1 polymer ?
#
loop_
_entity_poly.entity_id
_entity_poly.type
_entity_poly.pdbx_seq_one_letter_code
_entity_poly.pdbx_strand_id
1 'polypeptide(L)'
;MVDVTGHLGMALLWLAPAWFLLDGPRTAGTFVVSGVPFGMLPDVDLVLEGLLPTVKHHGVFHTVLAVTIFAAILGPVVGKVVERVAGGTDWFSPEAAAHGIRFGFLAVWIPGLAHVFADMLSAPDIADSIEPLWPVYHGSIGVDLVWYNDPVVNWGLLVAGVLVNAGLYLYTGGRSPSD
;
A
#
# COMPACT_ATOMS: atom_id res chain seq x y z
N MET A 1 14.94 8.30 -3.12
CA MET A 1 13.56 7.85 -3.17
C MET A 1 12.94 8.32 -1.88
N VAL A 2 11.63 8.26 -1.78
CA VAL A 2 11.00 8.10 -0.48
C VAL A 2 11.68 6.92 0.26
N ASP A 3 11.94 7.06 1.55
CA ASP A 3 12.52 5.98 2.35
C ASP A 3 11.40 4.99 2.77
N VAL A 4 11.77 3.84 3.33
CA VAL A 4 10.86 2.84 3.92
C VAL A 4 9.75 3.51 4.74
N THR A 5 10.12 4.47 5.57
CA THR A 5 9.18 5.21 6.43
C THR A 5 8.14 6.00 5.65
N GLY A 6 8.54 6.67 4.57
CA GLY A 6 7.62 7.44 3.75
C GLY A 6 6.70 6.55 2.89
N HIS A 7 7.19 5.41 2.40
CA HIS A 7 6.35 4.43 1.67
C HIS A 7 5.28 3.81 2.56
N LEU A 8 5.64 3.43 3.80
CA LEU A 8 4.67 2.96 4.78
C LEU A 8 3.67 4.06 5.15
N GLY A 9 4.11 5.32 5.24
CA GLY A 9 3.23 6.47 5.42
C GLY A 9 2.23 6.66 4.28
N MET A 10 2.69 6.55 3.03
CA MET A 10 1.83 6.63 1.84
C MET A 10 0.85 5.46 1.76
N ALA A 11 1.29 4.25 2.09
CA ALA A 11 0.41 3.08 2.20
C ALA A 11 -0.71 3.33 3.23
N LEU A 12 -0.38 3.83 4.42
CA LEU A 12 -1.37 4.18 5.45
C LEU A 12 -2.38 5.22 4.94
N LEU A 13 -1.93 6.26 4.24
CA LEU A 13 -2.81 7.30 3.70
C LEU A 13 -3.74 6.76 2.61
N TRP A 14 -3.23 5.91 1.71
CA TRP A 14 -4.01 5.32 0.62
C TRP A 14 -5.00 4.25 1.09
N LEU A 15 -4.72 3.59 2.23
CA LEU A 15 -5.63 2.64 2.86
C LEU A 15 -6.73 3.34 3.68
N ALA A 16 -6.59 4.63 4.00
CA ALA A 16 -7.53 5.39 4.83
C ALA A 16 -9.00 5.38 4.34
N PRO A 17 -9.32 5.36 3.03
CA PRO A 17 -10.70 5.24 2.58
C PRO A 17 -11.44 3.99 3.11
N ALA A 18 -10.72 2.93 3.51
CA ALA A 18 -11.31 1.70 4.05
C ALA A 18 -12.16 1.95 5.32
N TRP A 19 -11.85 2.98 6.11
CA TRP A 19 -12.60 3.37 7.30
C TRP A 19 -14.07 3.75 7.01
N PHE A 20 -14.37 4.12 5.77
CA PHE A 20 -15.72 4.51 5.34
C PHE A 20 -16.40 3.45 4.46
N LEU A 21 -15.62 2.51 3.91
CA LEU A 21 -16.08 1.58 2.88
C LEU A 21 -16.31 0.16 3.40
N LEU A 22 -15.75 -0.20 4.56
CA LEU A 22 -15.94 -1.51 5.18
C LEU A 22 -16.93 -1.42 6.35
N ASP A 23 -17.65 -2.52 6.62
CA ASP A 23 -18.85 -2.54 7.50
C ASP A 23 -18.62 -2.13 8.95
N GLY A 24 -17.37 -2.02 9.39
CA GLY A 24 -17.07 -1.61 10.74
C GLY A 24 -15.61 -1.22 10.95
N PRO A 25 -15.33 -0.44 12.01
CA PRO A 25 -14.00 0.07 12.31
C PRO A 25 -13.00 -1.05 12.57
N ARG A 26 -13.43 -2.21 13.10
CA ARG A 26 -12.53 -3.35 13.34
C ARG A 26 -12.12 -4.04 12.04
N THR A 27 -13.06 -4.31 11.13
CA THR A 27 -12.76 -4.83 9.79
C THR A 27 -11.88 -3.87 9.00
N ALA A 28 -12.14 -2.56 9.07
CA ALA A 28 -11.29 -1.53 8.49
C ALA A 28 -9.87 -1.55 9.07
N GLY A 29 -9.76 -1.64 10.40
CA GLY A 29 -8.47 -1.80 11.09
C GLY A 29 -7.70 -3.04 10.62
N THR A 30 -8.37 -4.19 10.51
CA THR A 30 -7.77 -5.42 9.97
C THR A 30 -7.29 -5.23 8.54
N PHE A 31 -8.08 -4.59 7.68
CA PHE A 31 -7.69 -4.29 6.30
C PHE A 31 -6.44 -3.43 6.25
N VAL A 32 -6.42 -2.30 6.98
CA VAL A 32 -5.27 -1.40 7.05
C VAL A 32 -4.02 -2.14 7.54
N VAL A 33 -4.11 -2.83 8.68
CA VAL A 33 -2.96 -3.55 9.28
C VAL A 33 -2.44 -4.65 8.34
N SER A 34 -3.33 -5.39 7.69
CA SER A 34 -2.94 -6.43 6.74
C SER A 34 -2.32 -5.87 5.45
N GLY A 35 -2.69 -4.65 5.06
CA GLY A 35 -2.24 -4.02 3.81
C GLY A 35 -0.92 -3.26 3.92
N VAL A 36 -0.70 -2.50 5.00
CA VAL A 36 0.46 -1.60 5.16
C VAL A 36 1.82 -2.24 4.78
N PRO A 37 2.14 -3.49 5.17
CA PRO A 37 3.42 -4.10 4.79
C PRO A 37 3.66 -4.19 3.28
N PHE A 38 2.60 -4.29 2.47
CA PHE A 38 2.69 -4.34 1.01
C PHE A 38 3.04 -2.99 0.37
N GLY A 39 3.13 -1.92 1.18
CA GLY A 39 3.72 -0.64 0.75
C GLY A 39 5.21 -0.73 0.44
N MET A 40 5.88 -1.82 0.82
CA MET A 40 7.29 -2.12 0.50
C MET A 40 7.43 -3.19 -0.58
N LEU A 41 6.34 -3.60 -1.22
CA LEU A 41 6.35 -4.73 -2.13
C LEU A 41 7.18 -4.49 -3.41
N PRO A 42 7.15 -3.31 -4.05
CA PRO A 42 8.02 -3.04 -5.20
C PRO A 42 9.52 -3.14 -4.85
N ASP A 43 9.92 -2.62 -3.70
CA ASP A 43 11.30 -2.64 -3.16
C ASP A 43 11.85 -4.05 -2.85
N VAL A 44 11.07 -5.11 -3.05
CA VAL A 44 11.64 -6.47 -3.06
C VAL A 44 12.71 -6.60 -4.16
N ASP A 45 12.67 -5.76 -5.19
CA ASP A 45 13.71 -5.70 -6.21
C ASP A 45 15.10 -5.31 -5.67
N LEU A 46 15.21 -4.52 -4.60
CA LEU A 46 16.49 -4.21 -3.94
C LEU A 46 17.18 -5.47 -3.40
N VAL A 47 16.38 -6.40 -2.87
CA VAL A 47 16.89 -7.70 -2.39
C VAL A 47 17.28 -8.58 -3.58
N LEU A 48 16.47 -8.56 -4.64
CA LEU A 48 16.68 -9.38 -5.83
C LEU A 48 17.82 -8.87 -6.72
N GLU A 49 18.07 -7.57 -6.79
CA GLU A 49 19.20 -6.97 -7.50
C GLU A 49 20.54 -7.50 -6.97
N GLY A 50 20.63 -7.73 -5.65
CA GLY A 50 21.79 -8.39 -5.03
C GLY A 50 21.96 -9.87 -5.39
N LEU A 51 20.95 -10.52 -5.96
CA LEU A 51 20.93 -11.96 -6.29
C LEU A 51 20.91 -12.24 -7.80
N LEU A 52 20.29 -11.36 -8.58
CA LEU A 52 19.99 -11.52 -10.00
C LEU A 52 20.43 -10.25 -10.76
N PRO A 53 21.51 -10.30 -11.57
CA PRO A 53 22.06 -9.12 -12.25
C PRO A 53 21.12 -8.40 -13.23
N THR A 54 20.01 -9.05 -13.59
CA THR A 54 19.01 -8.51 -14.53
C THR A 54 17.92 -7.71 -13.82
N VAL A 55 17.83 -7.78 -12.49
CA VAL A 55 16.89 -6.97 -11.72
C VAL A 55 17.55 -5.64 -11.43
N LYS A 56 16.91 -4.56 -11.87
CA LYS A 56 17.29 -3.19 -11.53
C LYS A 56 16.21 -2.63 -10.62
N HIS A 57 16.61 -2.01 -9.53
CA HIS A 57 15.73 -1.17 -8.76
C HIS A 57 15.10 -0.06 -9.64
N HIS A 58 13.85 0.32 -9.39
CA HIS A 58 13.06 1.18 -10.29
C HIS A 58 12.77 0.59 -11.68
N GLY A 59 12.95 -0.72 -11.84
CA GLY A 59 12.59 -1.46 -13.05
C GLY A 59 11.13 -1.93 -13.04
N VAL A 60 10.92 -3.14 -13.56
CA VAL A 60 9.58 -3.74 -13.75
C VAL A 60 8.74 -3.80 -12.47
N PHE A 61 9.37 -3.91 -11.29
CA PHE A 61 8.68 -4.00 -10.01
C PHE A 61 7.91 -2.71 -9.65
N HIS A 62 8.39 -1.55 -10.12
CA HIS A 62 7.76 -0.24 -9.89
C HIS A 62 6.76 0.12 -11.01
N THR A 63 6.04 -0.88 -11.53
CA THR A 63 5.01 -0.71 -12.55
C THR A 63 3.63 -1.05 -12.00
N VAL A 64 2.60 -0.38 -12.52
CA VAL A 64 1.20 -0.72 -12.22
C VAL A 64 0.89 -2.18 -12.58
N LEU A 65 1.49 -2.68 -13.68
CA LEU A 65 1.34 -4.06 -14.10
C LEU A 65 1.90 -5.04 -13.06
N ALA A 66 3.15 -4.84 -12.61
CA ALA A 66 3.77 -5.72 -11.63
C ALA A 66 3.02 -5.71 -10.30
N VAL A 67 2.65 -4.52 -9.79
CA VAL A 67 1.82 -4.40 -8.58
C VAL A 67 0.50 -5.15 -8.73
N THR A 68 -0.15 -5.05 -9.90
CA THR A 68 -1.41 -5.76 -10.19
C THR A 68 -1.21 -7.28 -10.23
N ILE A 69 -0.13 -7.76 -10.84
CA ILE A 69 0.21 -9.19 -10.86
C ILE A 69 0.51 -9.69 -9.44
N PHE A 70 1.30 -8.96 -8.66
CA PHE A 70 1.57 -9.34 -7.27
C PHE A 70 0.29 -9.36 -6.44
N ALA A 71 -0.60 -8.39 -6.59
CA ALA A 71 -1.89 -8.39 -5.91
C ALA A 71 -2.77 -9.58 -6.33
N ALA A 72 -2.76 -9.97 -7.62
CA ALA A 72 -3.50 -11.14 -8.10
C ALA A 72 -2.96 -12.46 -7.51
N ILE A 73 -1.65 -12.55 -7.25
CA ILE A 73 -1.00 -13.74 -6.71
C ILE A 73 -1.08 -13.78 -5.17
N LEU A 74 -0.66 -12.71 -4.51
CA LEU A 74 -0.56 -12.61 -3.06
C LEU A 74 -1.90 -12.30 -2.40
N GLY A 75 -2.80 -11.58 -3.08
CA GLY A 75 -4.09 -11.19 -2.55
C GLY A 75 -4.95 -12.37 -2.05
N PRO A 76 -5.16 -13.44 -2.83
CA PRO A 76 -5.86 -14.63 -2.35
C PRO A 76 -5.22 -15.27 -1.11
N VAL A 77 -3.89 -15.21 -0.99
CA VAL A 77 -3.15 -15.72 0.17
C VAL A 77 -3.44 -14.85 1.39
N VAL A 78 -3.33 -13.52 1.25
CA VAL A 78 -3.64 -12.55 2.32
C VAL A 78 -5.07 -12.72 2.80
N GLY A 79 -6.03 -12.79 1.89
CA GLY A 79 -7.45 -12.98 2.22
C GLY A 79 -7.69 -14.23 3.07
N LYS A 80 -7.11 -15.37 2.68
CA LYS A 80 -7.21 -16.63 3.44
C LYS A 80 -6.49 -16.58 4.78
N VAL A 81 -5.34 -15.90 4.86
CA VAL A 81 -4.60 -15.74 6.12
C VAL A 81 -5.42 -14.89 7.09
N VAL A 82 -5.99 -13.77 6.63
CA VAL A 82 -6.85 -12.92 7.44
C VAL A 82 -8.11 -13.66 7.89
N GLU A 83 -8.79 -14.37 6.99
CA GLU A 83 -9.93 -15.21 7.34
C GLU A 83 -9.57 -16.28 8.38
N ARG A 84 -8.41 -16.93 8.26
CA ARG A 84 -7.96 -17.93 9.23
C ARG A 84 -7.66 -17.34 10.61
N VAL A 85 -7.11 -16.13 10.66
CA VAL A 85 -6.63 -15.51 11.90
C VAL A 85 -7.75 -14.74 12.62
N ALA A 86 -8.60 -14.04 11.86
CA ALA A 86 -9.62 -13.14 12.38
C ALA A 86 -11.06 -13.60 12.07
N GLY A 87 -11.25 -14.66 11.27
CA GLY A 87 -12.57 -15.19 10.96
C GLY A 87 -13.31 -15.69 12.20
N GLY A 88 -14.61 -15.41 12.24
CA GLY A 88 -15.46 -15.70 13.41
C GLY A 88 -15.29 -14.72 14.57
N THR A 89 -14.46 -13.69 14.43
CA THR A 89 -14.36 -12.56 15.37
C THR A 89 -15.04 -11.31 14.80
N ASP A 90 -15.21 -10.28 15.62
CA ASP A 90 -15.72 -8.98 15.16
C ASP A 90 -14.67 -8.13 14.41
N TRP A 91 -13.45 -8.65 14.23
CA TRP A 91 -12.39 -8.02 13.43
C TRP A 91 -12.42 -8.40 11.96
N PHE A 92 -13.32 -9.30 11.56
CA PHE A 92 -13.50 -9.69 10.17
C PHE A 92 -14.98 -9.95 9.90
N SER A 93 -15.66 -8.98 9.29
CA SER A 93 -17.10 -9.05 9.04
C SER A 93 -17.45 -10.24 8.13
N PRO A 94 -18.68 -10.79 8.24
CA PRO A 94 -19.15 -11.83 7.34
C PRO A 94 -19.09 -11.44 5.85
N GLU A 95 -19.33 -10.17 5.53
CA GLU A 95 -19.24 -9.63 4.16
C GLU A 95 -17.78 -9.64 3.66
N ALA A 96 -16.84 -9.19 4.50
CA ALA A 96 -15.41 -9.26 4.16
C ALA A 96 -14.94 -10.70 3.97
N ALA A 97 -15.48 -11.65 4.75
CA ALA A 97 -15.20 -13.07 4.58
C ALA A 97 -15.77 -13.62 3.26
N ALA A 98 -17.04 -13.30 2.94
CA ALA A 98 -17.66 -13.67 1.67
C ALA A 98 -16.87 -13.15 0.45
N HIS A 99 -16.16 -12.03 0.63
CA HIS A 99 -15.33 -11.40 -0.39
C HIS A 99 -13.81 -11.47 -0.09
N GLY A 100 -13.35 -12.51 0.62
CA GLY A 100 -11.96 -12.60 1.10
C GLY A 100 -10.89 -12.46 0.02
N ILE A 101 -11.12 -12.95 -1.21
CA ILE A 101 -10.19 -12.77 -2.33
C ILE A 101 -10.08 -11.29 -2.72
N ARG A 102 -11.22 -10.58 -2.83
CA ARG A 102 -11.25 -9.16 -3.16
C ARG A 102 -10.62 -8.33 -2.04
N PHE A 103 -10.92 -8.67 -0.79
CA PHE A 103 -10.29 -8.06 0.38
C PHE A 103 -8.77 -8.16 0.28
N GLY A 104 -8.24 -9.37 0.12
CA GLY A 104 -6.79 -9.58 0.05
C GLY A 104 -6.15 -8.94 -1.19
N PHE A 105 -6.79 -9.00 -2.35
CA PHE A 105 -6.32 -8.31 -3.55
C PHE A 105 -6.15 -6.81 -3.30
N LEU A 106 -7.18 -6.15 -2.76
CA LEU A 106 -7.13 -4.71 -2.49
C LEU A 106 -6.13 -4.36 -1.38
N ALA A 107 -5.98 -5.23 -0.37
CA ALA A 107 -5.01 -5.05 0.70
C ALA A 107 -3.55 -5.07 0.19
N VAL A 108 -3.27 -5.78 -0.91
CA VAL A 108 -1.94 -5.77 -1.56
C VAL A 108 -1.83 -4.66 -2.60
N TRP A 109 -2.88 -4.50 -3.42
CA TRP A 109 -2.86 -3.63 -4.59
C TRP A 109 -2.79 -2.15 -4.24
N ILE A 110 -3.62 -1.68 -3.29
CA ILE A 110 -3.68 -0.28 -2.89
C ILE A 110 -2.34 0.24 -2.38
N PRO A 111 -1.68 -0.41 -1.40
CA PRO A 111 -0.40 0.07 -0.90
C PRO A 111 0.75 -0.12 -1.90
N GLY A 112 0.70 -1.15 -2.76
CA GLY A 112 1.65 -1.28 -3.87
C GLY A 112 1.53 -0.13 -4.88
N LEU A 113 0.31 0.34 -5.17
CA LEU A 113 0.11 1.55 -5.99
C LEU A 113 0.55 2.81 -5.27
N ALA A 114 0.30 2.90 -3.96
CA ALA A 114 0.76 4.02 -3.14
C ALA A 114 2.27 4.15 -3.17
N HIS A 115 3.00 3.03 -3.20
CA HIS A 115 4.44 2.98 -3.36
C HIS A 115 4.87 3.58 -4.71
N VAL A 116 4.36 3.03 -5.82
CA VAL A 116 4.68 3.54 -7.18
C VAL A 116 4.36 5.03 -7.29
N PHE A 117 3.23 5.46 -6.71
CA PHE A 117 2.87 6.88 -6.70
C PHE A 117 3.85 7.73 -5.86
N ALA A 118 4.33 7.24 -4.73
CA ALA A 118 5.33 7.93 -3.93
C ALA A 118 6.66 8.09 -4.69
N ASP A 119 7.07 7.10 -5.47
CA ASP A 119 8.24 7.20 -6.34
C ASP A 119 8.05 8.24 -7.43
N MET A 120 6.86 8.29 -8.03
CA MET A 120 6.53 9.32 -9.00
C MET A 120 6.66 10.72 -8.39
N LEU A 121 6.32 10.93 -7.11
CA LEU A 121 6.45 12.22 -6.43
C LEU A 121 7.89 12.59 -6.03
N SER A 122 8.80 11.62 -5.97
CA SER A 122 10.15 11.75 -5.43
C SER A 122 11.25 11.52 -6.47
N ALA A 123 10.93 11.79 -7.74
CA ALA A 123 11.81 11.60 -8.88
C ALA A 123 12.42 12.94 -9.39
N PRO A 124 13.36 13.57 -8.67
CA PRO A 124 14.18 14.65 -9.21
C PRO A 124 15.22 14.09 -10.20
N ASP A 125 15.83 14.97 -10.98
CA ASP A 125 16.85 14.67 -12.01
C ASP A 125 18.08 13.87 -11.51
N ILE A 126 18.25 13.71 -10.20
CA ILE A 126 19.35 12.98 -9.56
C ILE A 126 19.02 11.52 -9.19
N ALA A 127 17.76 11.10 -9.36
CA ALA A 127 17.28 9.77 -9.03
C ALA A 127 16.98 8.96 -10.30
N ASP A 128 17.09 7.63 -10.22
CA ASP A 128 16.57 6.76 -11.26
C ASP A 128 15.07 7.02 -11.41
N SER A 129 14.63 7.39 -12.61
CA SER A 129 13.21 7.58 -12.88
C SER A 129 12.50 6.23 -13.06
N ILE A 130 11.23 6.14 -12.66
CA ILE A 130 10.40 4.94 -12.88
C ILE A 130 9.56 5.03 -14.16
N GLU A 131 9.24 3.88 -14.76
CA GLU A 131 8.35 3.71 -15.91
C GLU A 131 7.00 3.08 -15.49
N PRO A 132 6.14 3.77 -14.72
CA PRO A 132 5.01 3.15 -14.03
C PRO A 132 3.98 2.49 -14.96
N LEU A 133 3.94 2.91 -16.22
CA LEU A 133 2.99 2.47 -17.24
C LEU A 133 3.59 1.45 -18.23
N TRP A 134 4.81 0.97 -18.00
CA TRP A 134 5.37 -0.11 -18.79
C TRP A 134 4.48 -1.38 -18.70
N PRO A 135 4.26 -2.12 -19.81
CA PRO A 135 4.85 -2.00 -21.15
C PRO A 135 4.04 -1.14 -22.13
N VAL A 136 2.97 -0.47 -21.67
CA VAL A 136 2.10 0.33 -22.55
C VAL A 136 2.78 1.63 -22.94
N TYR A 137 3.50 2.24 -22.00
CA TYR A 137 4.30 3.44 -22.20
C TYR A 137 5.70 3.23 -21.61
N HIS A 138 6.72 3.45 -22.43
CA HIS A 138 8.14 3.21 -22.11
C HIS A 138 8.87 4.49 -21.65
N GLY A 139 8.13 5.53 -21.30
CA GLY A 139 8.71 6.77 -20.81
C GLY A 139 8.64 6.84 -19.30
N SER A 140 9.62 7.53 -18.72
CA SER A 140 9.63 7.86 -17.30
C SER A 140 8.51 8.85 -16.96
N ILE A 141 7.84 8.64 -15.83
CA ILE A 141 6.87 9.60 -15.29
C ILE A 141 7.27 9.95 -13.87
N GLY A 142 7.62 11.21 -13.66
CA GLY A 142 7.98 11.77 -12.36
C GLY A 142 7.43 13.20 -12.21
N VAL A 143 7.13 13.57 -10.98
CA VAL A 143 6.75 14.90 -10.53
C VAL A 143 7.72 15.25 -9.41
N ASP A 144 8.56 16.25 -9.61
CA ASP A 144 9.51 16.72 -8.60
C ASP A 144 8.80 17.55 -7.52
N LEU A 145 8.01 16.87 -6.68
CA LEU A 145 7.24 17.49 -5.60
C LEU A 145 7.92 17.35 -4.25
N VAL A 146 8.55 16.20 -3.99
CA VAL A 146 9.27 15.95 -2.74
C VAL A 146 10.74 15.67 -3.02
N TRP A 147 11.61 16.31 -2.24
CA TRP A 147 13.04 16.12 -2.38
C TRP A 147 13.45 14.68 -2.07
N TYR A 148 14.41 14.17 -2.85
CA TYR A 148 14.90 12.81 -2.74
C TYR A 148 15.40 12.52 -1.32
N ASN A 149 14.82 11.48 -0.69
CA ASN A 149 15.19 10.98 0.62
C ASN A 149 15.20 12.06 1.73
N ASP A 150 14.26 13.01 1.65
CA ASP A 150 14.10 14.03 2.69
C ASP A 150 13.51 13.41 3.98
N PRO A 151 14.23 13.43 5.11
CA PRO A 151 13.75 12.84 6.36
C PRO A 151 12.46 13.49 6.89
N VAL A 152 12.28 14.80 6.67
CA VAL A 152 11.07 15.52 7.10
C VAL A 152 9.86 15.04 6.32
N VAL A 153 10.02 14.84 5.00
CA VAL A 153 8.94 14.28 4.17
C VAL A 153 8.62 12.84 4.59
N ASN A 154 9.64 11.99 4.71
CA ASN A 154 9.46 10.58 5.02
C ASN A 154 8.77 10.37 6.39
N TRP A 155 9.29 11.01 7.44
CA TRP A 155 8.68 10.95 8.77
C TRP A 155 7.34 11.69 8.82
N GLY A 156 7.21 12.81 8.10
CA GLY A 156 5.97 13.56 7.99
C GLY A 156 4.83 12.73 7.40
N LEU A 157 5.10 11.99 6.32
CA LEU A 157 4.16 11.07 5.69
C LEU A 157 3.77 9.94 6.65
N LEU A 158 4.73 9.35 7.36
CA LEU A 158 4.46 8.30 8.34
C LEU A 158 3.56 8.82 9.49
N VAL A 159 3.93 9.95 10.09
CA VAL A 159 3.16 10.59 11.17
C VAL A 159 1.75 10.94 10.67
N ALA A 160 1.63 11.54 9.49
CA ALA A 160 0.34 11.85 8.88
C ALA A 160 -0.51 10.60 8.66
N GLY A 161 0.07 9.54 8.08
CA GLY A 161 -0.61 8.26 7.86
C GLY A 161 -1.12 7.64 9.16
N VAL A 162 -0.30 7.63 10.22
CA VAL A 162 -0.70 7.12 11.54
C VAL A 162 -1.81 7.98 12.15
N LEU A 163 -1.66 9.31 12.16
CA LEU A 163 -2.64 10.22 12.74
C LEU A 163 -3.99 10.17 12.01
N VAL A 164 -3.98 10.07 10.68
CA VAL A 164 -5.20 9.93 9.88
C VAL A 164 -5.91 8.63 10.25
N ASN A 165 -5.21 7.49 10.27
CA ASN A 165 -5.83 6.21 10.59
C ASN A 165 -6.32 6.14 12.05
N ALA A 166 -5.54 6.67 13.00
CA ALA A 166 -5.96 6.75 14.41
C ALA A 166 -7.18 7.66 14.60
N GLY A 167 -7.18 8.84 13.95
CA GLY A 167 -8.31 9.76 13.97
C GLY A 167 -9.56 9.16 13.36
N LEU A 168 -9.43 8.46 12.23
CA LEU A 168 -10.54 7.77 11.57
C LEU A 168 -11.07 6.58 12.39
N TYR A 169 -10.20 5.81 13.05
CA TYR A 169 -10.63 4.77 13.99
C TYR A 169 -11.48 5.34 15.11
N LEU A 170 -11.03 6.43 15.74
CA LEU A 170 -11.78 7.10 16.81
C LEU A 170 -13.11 7.70 16.31
N TYR A 171 -13.08 8.33 15.14
CA TYR A 171 -14.25 8.95 14.53
C TYR A 171 -15.33 7.93 14.15
N THR A 172 -14.94 6.82 13.52
CA THR A 172 -15.85 5.77 13.06
C THR A 172 -16.26 4.83 14.19
N GLY A 173 -15.40 4.59 15.17
CA GLY A 173 -15.72 3.81 16.38
C GLY A 173 -16.74 4.48 17.30
N GLY A 174 -16.85 5.81 17.26
CA GLY A 174 -17.87 6.57 18.00
C GLY A 174 -19.28 6.49 17.39
N ARG A 175 -19.41 6.03 16.13
CA ARG A 175 -20.71 5.84 15.48
C ARG A 175 -21.27 4.48 15.89
N SER A 176 -22.20 4.44 16.84
CA SER A 176 -22.96 3.22 17.11
C SER A 176 -23.88 2.88 15.93
N PRO A 177 -24.24 1.60 15.71
CA PRO A 177 -25.02 1.15 14.54
C PRO A 177 -26.49 1.61 14.49
N SER A 178 -26.84 2.75 15.09
CA SER A 178 -28.23 3.22 15.24
C SER A 178 -28.54 4.57 14.58
N ASP A 179 -27.64 5.10 13.74
CA ASP A 179 -27.86 6.30 12.94
C ASP A 179 -28.00 5.98 11.43
#